data_AF-A0A520GMH5-F1
#
_entry.id   AF-A0A520GMH5-F1
#
_cell.length_a   1.000
_cell.length_b   1.000
_cell.length_c   1.000
_cell.angle_alpha   90.00
_cell.angle_beta   90.00
_cell.angle_gamma   90.00
#
_symmetry.space_group_name_H-M   'P 1'
#
loop_
_entity.id
_entity.type
_entity.pdbx_description
1 polymer ?
#
loop_
_entity_poly.entity_id
_entity_poly.type
_entity_poly.pdbx_seq_one_letter_code
_entity_poly.pdbx_strand_id
1 'polypeptide(L)'
;MAALDTNVLVRYIVRDDAKQLLAARRLFQKCIEEGQTLYVPVTVSIELQWVLRSNFGFGKVEMIEIFSQLLSTTEICFASEGALEHAL
;
A
#
# COMPACT_ATOMS: atom_id res chain seq x y z
N MET A 1 10.79 -11.94 -5.36
CA MET A 1 9.56 -11.24 -4.93
C MET A 1 9.99 -9.93 -4.29
N ALA A 2 9.64 -8.79 -4.89
CA ALA A 2 9.99 -7.50 -4.32
C ALA A 2 9.05 -7.19 -3.14
N ALA A 3 9.59 -6.68 -2.04
CA ALA A 3 8.80 -6.22 -0.91
C ALA A 3 8.62 -4.70 -1.00
N LEU A 4 7.41 -4.23 -0.75
CA LEU A 4 7.10 -2.81 -0.66
C LEU A 4 7.51 -2.26 0.70
N ASP A 5 8.01 -1.03 0.68
CA ASP A 5 8.22 -0.20 1.86
C ASP A 5 7.02 0.73 2.06
N THR A 6 6.80 1.15 3.30
CA THR A 6 5.74 2.09 3.69
C THR A 6 5.80 3.37 2.86
N ASN A 7 6.99 3.91 2.59
CA ASN A 7 7.12 5.15 1.82
C ASN A 7 6.58 5.00 0.39
N VAL A 8 6.81 3.87 -0.27
CA VAL A 8 6.31 3.67 -1.64
C VAL A 8 4.78 3.68 -1.67
N LEU A 9 4.15 3.00 -0.71
CA LEU A 9 2.69 2.98 -0.57
C LEU A 9 2.14 4.37 -0.23
N VAL A 10 2.76 5.09 0.70
CA VAL A 10 2.37 6.46 1.06
C VAL A 10 2.39 7.38 -0.16
N ARG A 11 3.46 7.35 -0.98
CA ARG A 11 3.53 8.20 -2.18
C ARG A 11 2.50 7.85 -3.23
N TYR A 12 2.16 6.57 -3.33
CA TYR A 12 1.14 6.11 -4.26
C TYR A 12 -0.28 6.55 -3.81
N ILE A 13 -0.57 6.45 -2.52
CA ILE A 13 -1.89 6.74 -1.93
C ILE A 13 -2.13 8.24 -1.79
N VAL A 14 -1.21 8.95 -1.12
CA VAL A 14 -1.39 10.37 -0.77
C VAL A 14 -1.17 11.28 -1.97
N ARG A 15 -0.28 10.91 -2.90
CA ARG A 15 0.02 11.70 -4.10
C ARG A 15 0.51 13.13 -3.78
N ASP A 16 1.25 13.27 -2.68
CA ASP A 16 1.78 14.55 -2.19
C ASP A 16 2.95 15.10 -3.02
N ASP A 17 3.75 14.23 -3.64
CA ASP A 17 4.85 14.59 -4.54
C ASP A 17 4.68 13.93 -5.91
N ALA A 18 4.56 14.76 -6.96
CA ALA A 18 4.33 14.29 -8.32
C ALA A 18 5.49 13.43 -8.88
N LYS A 19 6.75 13.75 -8.54
CA LYS A 19 7.91 12.99 -9.00
C LYS A 19 7.97 11.63 -8.32
N GLN A 20 7.73 11.58 -7.02
CA GLN A 20 7.73 10.34 -6.25
C GLN A 20 6.51 9.47 -6.61
N LEU A 21 5.34 10.06 -6.87
CA LEU A 21 4.19 9.33 -7.41
C LEU A 21 4.51 8.68 -8.74
N LEU A 22 5.14 9.40 -9.67
CA LEU A 22 5.55 8.84 -10.96
C LEU A 22 6.57 7.71 -10.80
N ALA A 23 7.51 7.84 -9.86
CA ALA A 23 8.47 6.79 -9.56
C ALA A 23 7.79 5.54 -8.99
N ALA A 24 6.87 5.70 -8.02
CA ALA A 24 6.09 4.60 -7.48
C ALA A 24 5.28 3.90 -8.58
N ARG A 25 4.53 4.66 -9.40
CA ARG A 25 3.75 4.12 -10.53
C ARG A 25 4.61 3.31 -11.50
N ARG A 26 5.80 3.78 -11.84
CA ARG A 26 6.73 3.04 -12.72
C ARG A 26 7.18 1.72 -12.08
N LEU A 27 7.39 1.70 -10.77
CA LEU A 27 7.73 0.47 -10.04
C LEU A 27 6.57 -0.53 -10.10
N PHE A 28 5.33 -0.10 -9.80
CA PHE A 28 4.14 -0.95 -9.93
C PHE A 28 3.99 -1.48 -11.35
N GLN A 29 4.04 -0.60 -12.35
CA GLN A 29 3.89 -0.97 -13.76
C GLN A 29 4.93 -2.00 -14.20
N LYS A 30 6.20 -1.79 -13.81
CA LYS A 30 7.28 -2.72 -14.14
C LYS A 30 7.03 -4.10 -13.52
N CYS A 31 6.60 -4.18 -12.27
CA CYS A 31 6.29 -5.46 -11.62
C CYS A 31 5.12 -6.18 -12.32
N ILE A 32 4.08 -5.43 -12.70
CA ILE A 32 2.93 -5.97 -13.46
C ILE A 32 3.40 -6.54 -14.81
N GLU A 33 4.21 -5.79 -15.56
CA GLU A 33 4.77 -6.21 -16.86
C GLU A 33 5.66 -7.46 -16.74
N GLU A 34 6.38 -7.60 -15.63
CA GLU A 34 7.21 -8.77 -15.33
C GLU A 34 6.42 -9.94 -14.72
N GLY A 35 5.09 -9.81 -14.54
CA GLY A 35 4.24 -10.83 -13.93
C GLY A 35 4.57 -11.09 -12.45
N GLN A 36 5.18 -10.12 -11.77
CA GLN A 36 5.59 -10.22 -10.37
C GLN A 36 4.54 -9.61 -9.46
N THR A 37 4.33 -10.25 -8.31
CA THR A 37 3.56 -9.67 -7.20
C THR A 37 4.46 -8.87 -6.27
N LEU A 38 3.87 -7.84 -5.68
CA LEU A 38 4.47 -6.96 -4.70
C LEU A 38 4.07 -7.39 -3.30
N TYR A 39 5.05 -7.83 -2.52
CA TYR A 39 4.82 -8.33 -1.17
C TYR A 39 4.75 -7.18 -0.16
N VAL A 40 3.77 -7.21 0.74
CA VAL A 40 3.61 -6.23 1.82
C VAL A 40 3.82 -6.93 3.17
N PRO A 41 4.96 -6.70 3.86
CA PRO A 41 5.20 -7.21 5.21
C PRO A 41 4.16 -6.71 6.21
N VAL A 42 3.89 -7.48 7.27
CA VAL A 42 2.95 -7.08 8.35
C VAL A 42 3.35 -5.73 8.96
N THR A 43 4.64 -5.51 9.15
CA THR A 43 5.17 -4.25 9.70
C THR A 43 4.83 -3.04 8.82
N VAL A 44 4.84 -3.22 7.49
CA VAL A 44 4.52 -2.16 6.53
C VAL A 44 3.03 -1.83 6.57
N SER A 45 2.14 -2.81 6.74
CA SER A 45 0.71 -2.54 6.91
C SER A 45 0.42 -1.76 8.20
N ILE A 46 1.07 -2.11 9.31
CA ILE A 46 0.93 -1.41 10.59
C ILE A 46 1.45 0.02 10.48
N GLU A 47 2.65 0.18 9.93
CA GLU A 47 3.27 1.50 9.78
C GLU A 47 2.49 2.38 8.81
N LEU A 48 2.00 1.84 7.68
CA LEU A 48 1.17 2.57 6.72
C LEU A 48 -0.09 3.14 7.40
N GLN A 49 -0.78 2.32 8.20
CA GLN A 49 -1.94 2.77 8.96
C GLN A 49 -1.57 3.90 9.93
N TRP A 50 -0.45 3.75 10.65
CA TRP A 50 0.01 4.75 11.59
C TRP A 50 0.36 6.06 10.89
N VAL A 51 1.14 6.02 9.80
CA VAL A 51 1.54 7.19 9.01
C VAL A 51 0.34 7.91 8.42
N LEU A 52 -0.59 7.20 7.78
CA LEU A 52 -1.76 7.82 7.16
C LEU A 52 -2.65 8.53 8.19
N ARG A 53 -2.82 7.95 9.38
CA ARG A 53 -3.59 8.58 10.46
C ARG A 53 -2.85 9.75 11.10
N SER A 54 -1.59 9.56 11.48
CA SER A 54 -0.84 10.52 12.29
C SER A 54 -0.30 11.70 11.49
N ASN A 55 0.18 11.46 10.26
CA ASN A 55 0.81 12.49 9.44
C ASN A 55 -0.15 13.12 8.42
N PHE A 56 -1.15 12.37 7.97
CA PHE A 56 -2.07 12.83 6.93
C PHE A 56 -3.53 12.97 7.38
N GLY A 57 -3.84 12.62 8.63
CA GLY A 57 -5.16 12.87 9.24
C GLY A 57 -6.27 11.93 8.76
N PHE A 58 -5.93 10.81 8.12
CA PHE A 58 -6.92 9.87 7.58
C PHE A 58 -7.75 9.28 8.73
N GLY A 59 -9.08 9.32 8.57
CA GLY A 59 -10.06 8.78 9.49
C GLY A 59 -10.31 7.29 9.27
N LYS A 60 -11.14 6.69 10.13
CA LYS A 60 -11.47 5.26 10.06
C LYS A 60 -12.04 4.85 8.69
N VAL A 61 -12.94 5.64 8.12
CA VAL A 61 -13.60 5.34 6.84
C VAL A 61 -12.57 5.30 5.71
N GLU A 62 -11.71 6.31 5.61
CA GLU A 62 -10.66 6.37 4.58
C GLU A 62 -9.66 5.22 4.73
N MET A 63 -9.31 4.85 5.97
CA MET A 63 -8.45 3.69 6.20
C MET A 63 -9.08 2.38 5.71
N ILE A 64 -10.38 2.18 5.94
CA ILE A 64 -11.09 1.01 5.45
C ILE A 64 -11.08 0.98 3.93
N GLU A 65 -11.44 2.08 3.29
CA GLU A 65 -11.46 2.18 1.83
C GLU A 65 -10.09 1.89 1.20
N ILE A 66 -9.01 2.43 1.77
CA ILE A 66 -7.64 2.20 1.28
C ILE A 66 -7.27 0.73 1.39
N PHE A 67 -7.43 0.12 2.56
CA PHE A 67 -7.05 -1.28 2.74
C PHE A 67 -7.94 -2.22 1.93
N SER A 68 -9.24 -1.95 1.80
CA SER A 68 -10.11 -2.72 0.90
C SER A 68 -9.65 -2.62 -0.56
N GLN A 69 -9.26 -1.43 -1.03
CA GLN A 69 -8.72 -1.27 -2.38
C GLN A 69 -7.41 -2.03 -2.57
N LEU A 70 -6.49 -1.94 -1.60
CA LEU A 70 -5.22 -2.65 -1.67
C LEU A 70 -5.41 -4.18 -1.65
N LEU A 71 -6.30 -4.70 -0.80
CA LEU A 71 -6.65 -6.12 -0.74
C LEU A 71 -7.30 -6.61 -2.03
N SER A 72 -8.07 -5.75 -2.71
CA SER A 72 -8.68 -6.09 -4.01
C SER A 72 -7.69 -6.07 -5.19
N THR A 73 -6.44 -5.65 -4.97
CA THR A 73 -5.41 -5.56 -6.02
C THR A 73 -4.65 -6.87 -6.15
N THR A 74 -4.82 -7.58 -7.26
CA THR A 74 -4.23 -8.92 -7.49
C THR A 74 -2.71 -8.93 -7.48
N GLU A 75 -2.09 -7.80 -7.81
CA GLU A 75 -0.64 -7.66 -7.90
C GLU A 75 0.02 -7.33 -6.55
N ILE A 76 -0.79 -7.16 -5.50
CA ILE A 76 -0.32 -6.95 -4.12
C ILE A 76 -0.61 -8.22 -3.30
N CYS A 77 0.41 -8.71 -2.60
CA CYS A 77 0.27 -9.85 -1.70
C CYS A 77 0.64 -9.43 -0.28
N PHE A 78 -0.31 -9.53 0.64
CA PHE A 78 -0.09 -9.19 2.04
C PHE A 78 0.49 -10.37 2.81
N ALA A 79 1.43 -10.09 3.70
CA ALA A 79 2.01 -11.07 4.62
C ALA A 79 0.96 -11.74 5.52
N SER A 80 -0.11 -11.01 5.86
CA SER A 80 -1.22 -11.52 6.65
C SER A 80 -2.54 -10.92 6.18
N GLU A 81 -3.01 -11.40 5.03
CA GLU A 81 -4.25 -10.95 4.40
C GLU A 81 -5.46 -11.15 5.31
N GLY A 82 -5.67 -12.36 5.85
CA GLY A 82 -6.83 -12.65 6.70
C GLY A 82 -6.87 -11.83 8.01
N ALA A 83 -5.72 -11.41 8.54
CA ALA A 83 -5.70 -10.52 9.71
C ALA A 83 -6.13 -9.09 9.34
N LEU A 84 -5.78 -8.62 8.15
CA LEU A 84 -6.24 -7.33 7.64
C LEU A 84 -7.73 -7.38 7.31
N GLU A 85 -8.21 -8.41 6.62
CA GLU A 85 -9.63 -8.61 6.33
C GLU A 85 -10.49 -8.64 7.60
N HIS A 86 -10.02 -9.31 8.66
CA HIS A 86 -10.73 -9.37 9.94
C HIS A 86 -10.75 -8.02 10.69
N ALA A 87 -9.75 -7.16 10.45
CA ALA A 87 -9.61 -5.88 11.13
C ALA A 87 -10.43 -4.73 10.50
N LEU A 88 -10.91 -4.90 9.27
CA LEU A 88 -11.74 -3.93 8.54
C LEU A 88 -13.21 -4.00 8.98
#